data_AF-A0A6V7NZ72-F1
#
_entry.id   AF-A0A6V7NZ72-F1
#
_cell.length_a   1.000
_cell.length_b   1.000
_cell.length_c   1.000
_cell.angle_alpha   90.00
_cell.angle_beta   90.00
_cell.angle_gamma   90.00
#
_symmetry.space_group_name_H-M   'P 1'
#
loop_
_entity.id
_entity.type
_entity.pdbx_description
1 polymer ?
#
loop_
_entity_poly.entity_id
_entity_poly.type
_entity_poly.pdbx_seq_one_letter_code
_entity_poly.pdbx_strand_id
1 'polypeptide(L)'
;MPERTAGSWTVMIDALMKRGRVDDAVELLEKIPFRSVIASTAAASGFVRNGLFAEALLVFRGMLASNLMPNEVTLSCAIKACVGGREFALARSVVGLIVKTNFERNLSVCNSLITLHLRMGDFWSAMRVFDEMEERDVVSWTTLIDVHAEMGDLKGARRVWMKCLREMRSRGAP
;
A
#
# COMPACT_ATOMS: atom_id res chain seq x y z
N MET A 1 -33.94 -15.42 -8.66
CA MET A 1 -32.51 -15.70 -8.46
C MET A 1 -32.01 -14.74 -7.39
N PRO A 2 -31.33 -15.19 -6.31
CA PRO A 2 -30.86 -14.26 -5.31
C PRO A 2 -29.79 -13.38 -5.94
N GLU A 3 -30.01 -12.07 -5.92
CA GLU A 3 -29.09 -11.08 -6.46
C GLU A 3 -27.72 -11.27 -5.79
N ARG A 4 -26.70 -11.61 -6.59
CA ARG A 4 -25.33 -11.65 -6.11
C ARG A 4 -24.92 -10.22 -5.78
N THR A 5 -24.98 -9.87 -4.50
CA THR A 5 -24.64 -8.54 -3.99
C THR A 5 -23.14 -8.25 -4.15
N ALA A 6 -22.78 -6.96 -4.17
CA ALA A 6 -21.39 -6.48 -4.18
C ALA A 6 -20.47 -7.18 -3.17
N GLY A 7 -21.02 -7.47 -1.99
CA GLY A 7 -20.31 -8.17 -0.92
C GLY A 7 -19.93 -9.59 -1.31
N SER A 8 -20.83 -10.36 -1.93
CA SER A 8 -20.57 -11.75 -2.32
C SER A 8 -19.44 -11.88 -3.35
N TRP A 9 -19.40 -10.98 -4.35
CA TRP A 9 -18.32 -10.95 -5.35
C TRP A 9 -16.98 -10.58 -4.74
N THR A 10 -16.96 -9.56 -3.87
CA THR A 10 -15.73 -9.11 -3.20
C THR A 10 -15.11 -10.23 -2.36
N VAL A 11 -15.94 -10.94 -1.59
CA VAL A 11 -15.47 -12.06 -0.75
C VAL A 11 -14.90 -13.19 -1.59
N MET A 12 -15.54 -13.53 -2.71
CA MET A 12 -15.04 -14.57 -3.62
C MET A 12 -13.71 -14.16 -4.26
N ILE A 13 -13.57 -12.91 -4.70
CA ILE A 13 -12.33 -12.39 -5.27
C ILE A 13 -11.20 -12.44 -4.25
N ASP A 14 -11.42 -11.93 -3.04
CA ASP A 14 -10.43 -11.98 -1.96
C ASP A 14 -10.03 -13.44 -1.62
N ALA A 15 -11.00 -14.35 -1.55
CA ALA A 15 -10.74 -15.76 -1.27
C ALA A 15 -9.90 -16.45 -2.36
N LEU A 16 -10.17 -16.15 -3.64
CA LEU A 16 -9.41 -16.71 -4.76
C LEU A 16 -8.00 -16.12 -4.83
N MET A 17 -7.87 -14.80 -4.65
CA MET A 17 -6.59 -14.11 -4.61
C MET A 17 -5.69 -14.63 -3.47
N LYS A 18 -6.27 -14.89 -2.29
CA LYS A 18 -5.55 -15.49 -1.15
C LYS A 18 -5.02 -16.90 -1.42
N ARG A 19 -5.60 -17.60 -2.37
CA ARG A 19 -5.21 -18.97 -2.78
C ARG A 19 -4.37 -19.00 -4.06
N GLY A 20 -3.96 -17.83 -4.58
CA GLY A 20 -3.21 -17.73 -5.84
C GLY A 20 -4.02 -18.11 -7.08
N ARG A 21 -5.35 -18.28 -6.96
CA ARG A 21 -6.26 -18.55 -8.09
C ARG A 21 -6.60 -17.25 -8.82
N VAL A 22 -5.57 -16.61 -9.36
CA VAL A 22 -5.65 -15.27 -9.95
C VAL A 22 -6.57 -15.27 -11.18
N ASP A 23 -6.44 -16.25 -12.08
CA ASP A 23 -7.22 -16.31 -13.32
C ASP A 23 -8.73 -16.36 -13.04
N ASP A 24 -9.15 -17.20 -12.09
CA ASP A 24 -10.55 -17.28 -11.67
C ASP A 24 -11.05 -15.95 -11.05
N ALA A 25 -10.18 -15.25 -10.31
CA ALA A 25 -10.52 -13.97 -9.72
C ALA A 25 -10.66 -12.86 -10.78
N VAL A 26 -9.83 -12.90 -11.83
CA VAL A 26 -9.92 -11.98 -12.98
C VAL A 26 -11.22 -12.22 -13.76
N GLU A 27 -11.55 -13.48 -14.03
CA GLU A 27 -12.81 -13.83 -14.72
C GLU A 27 -14.03 -13.33 -13.94
N LEU A 28 -14.00 -13.43 -12.60
CA LEU A 28 -15.07 -12.88 -11.76
C LEU A 28 -15.12 -11.35 -11.77
N LEU A 29 -13.97 -10.67 -11.86
CA LEU A 29 -13.90 -9.21 -11.95
C LEU A 29 -14.56 -8.67 -13.23
N GLU A 30 -14.36 -9.36 -14.35
CA GLU A 30 -14.99 -9.01 -15.63
C GLU A 30 -16.51 -9.18 -15.61
N LYS A 31 -17.01 -10.09 -14.76
CA LYS A 31 -18.44 -10.39 -14.62
C LYS A 31 -19.17 -9.46 -13.65
N ILE A 32 -18.49 -8.55 -12.95
CA ILE A 32 -19.16 -7.66 -11.99
C ILE A 32 -19.96 -6.60 -12.77
N PRO A 33 -21.30 -6.54 -12.60
CA PRO A 33 -22.16 -5.61 -13.34
C PRO A 33 -21.97 -4.14 -12.93
N PHE A 34 -21.28 -3.86 -11.81
CA PHE A 34 -20.96 -2.52 -11.34
C PHE A 34 -19.51 -2.47 -10.82
N ARG A 35 -18.72 -1.48 -11.27
CA ARG A 35 -17.43 -1.20 -10.63
C ARG A 35 -17.68 -0.52 -9.28
N SER A 36 -17.11 -1.07 -8.21
CA SER A 36 -17.15 -0.47 -6.88
C SER A 36 -15.74 -0.27 -6.34
N VAL A 37 -15.56 0.71 -5.44
CA VAL A 37 -14.28 0.94 -4.76
C VAL A 37 -13.86 -0.33 -4.03
N ILE A 38 -14.74 -0.92 -3.21
CA ILE A 38 -14.44 -2.10 -2.38
C ILE A 38 -13.93 -3.27 -3.22
N ALA A 39 -14.62 -3.65 -4.30
CA ALA A 39 -14.21 -4.77 -5.14
C ALA A 39 -12.88 -4.48 -5.85
N SER A 40 -12.69 -3.24 -6.33
CA SER A 40 -11.44 -2.81 -6.98
C SER A 40 -10.27 -2.79 -6.00
N THR A 41 -10.47 -2.35 -4.77
CA THR A 41 -9.48 -2.39 -3.69
C THR A 41 -9.08 -3.83 -3.36
N ALA A 42 -10.06 -4.73 -3.22
CA ALA A 42 -9.80 -6.14 -2.93
C ALA A 42 -9.00 -6.81 -4.06
N ALA A 43 -9.38 -6.55 -5.32
CA ALA A 43 -8.66 -7.02 -6.49
C ALA A 43 -7.22 -6.50 -6.54
N ALA A 44 -7.03 -5.18 -6.47
CA ALA A 44 -5.70 -4.57 -6.50
C ALA A 44 -4.80 -5.09 -5.37
N SER A 45 -5.35 -5.24 -4.16
CA SER A 45 -4.63 -5.83 -3.01
C SER A 45 -4.24 -7.29 -3.27
N GLY A 46 -5.16 -8.07 -3.85
CA GLY A 46 -4.94 -9.46 -4.24
C GLY A 46 -3.83 -9.60 -5.27
N PHE A 47 -3.83 -8.76 -6.30
CA PHE A 47 -2.78 -8.72 -7.32
C PHE A 47 -1.41 -8.37 -6.73
N VAL A 48 -1.32 -7.32 -5.90
CA VAL A 48 -0.06 -6.96 -5.22
C VAL A 48 0.49 -8.12 -4.38
N ARG A 49 -0.37 -8.83 -3.64
CA ARG A 49 0.03 -9.99 -2.84
C ARG A 49 0.58 -11.16 -3.66
N ASN A 50 0.14 -11.30 -4.90
CA ASN A 50 0.59 -12.34 -5.82
C ASN A 50 1.75 -11.86 -6.74
N GLY A 51 2.31 -10.68 -6.50
CA GLY A 51 3.41 -10.12 -7.31
C GLY A 51 2.98 -9.60 -8.69
N LEU A 52 1.67 -9.51 -8.94
CA LEU A 52 1.06 -9.08 -10.19
C LEU A 52 0.86 -7.56 -10.20
N PHE A 53 1.98 -6.83 -10.23
CA PHE A 53 1.96 -5.39 -10.02
C PHE A 53 1.31 -4.62 -11.18
N ALA A 54 1.47 -5.08 -12.42
CA ALA A 54 0.90 -4.42 -13.59
C ALA A 54 -0.64 -4.47 -13.56
N GLU A 55 -1.19 -5.62 -13.20
CA GLU A 55 -2.62 -5.89 -13.05
C GLU A 55 -3.22 -5.04 -11.93
N ALA A 56 -2.53 -4.93 -10.79
CA ALA A 56 -2.94 -4.05 -9.70
C ALA A 56 -3.04 -2.58 -10.17
N LEU A 57 -2.07 -2.11 -10.97
CA LEU A 57 -2.08 -0.75 -11.52
C LEU A 57 -3.14 -0.55 -12.60
N LEU A 58 -3.46 -1.57 -13.38
CA LEU A 58 -4.57 -1.54 -14.34
C LEU A 58 -5.92 -1.38 -13.62
N VAL A 59 -6.15 -2.15 -12.55
CA VAL A 59 -7.36 -2.00 -11.71
C VAL A 59 -7.43 -0.59 -11.13
N PHE A 60 -6.32 -0.08 -10.59
CA PHE A 60 -6.26 1.27 -10.04
C PHE A 60 -6.60 2.36 -11.08
N ARG A 61 -6.02 2.28 -12.28
CA ARG A 61 -6.31 3.20 -13.38
C ARG A 61 -7.76 3.11 -13.84
N GLY A 62 -8.29 1.90 -13.96
CA GLY A 62 -9.68 1.64 -14.33
C GLY A 62 -10.66 2.25 -13.32
N MET A 63 -10.32 2.19 -12.03
CA MET A 63 -11.10 2.82 -10.95
C MET A 63 -11.14 4.35 -11.13
N LEU A 64 -9.99 4.99 -11.35
CA LEU A 64 -9.92 6.44 -11.60
C LEU A 64 -10.69 6.85 -12.87
N ALA A 65 -10.56 6.09 -13.96
CA ALA A 65 -11.27 6.35 -15.21
C ALA A 65 -12.79 6.23 -15.08
N SER A 66 -13.27 5.45 -14.10
CA SER A 66 -14.68 5.33 -13.74
C SER A 66 -15.13 6.31 -12.65
N ASN A 67 -14.33 7.35 -12.35
CA ASN A 67 -14.59 8.35 -11.31
C ASN A 67 -14.82 7.74 -9.90
N LEU A 68 -14.26 6.56 -9.65
CA LEU A 68 -14.31 5.92 -8.34
C LEU A 68 -13.13 6.42 -7.50
N MET A 69 -13.44 7.03 -6.36
CA MET A 69 -12.43 7.60 -5.48
C MET A 69 -11.65 6.50 -4.74
N PRO A 70 -10.31 6.47 -4.85
CA PRO A 70 -9.49 5.59 -4.02
C PRO A 70 -9.61 5.93 -2.54
N ASN A 71 -9.58 4.91 -1.71
CA ASN A 71 -9.37 5.05 -0.26
C ASN A 71 -7.89 4.79 0.11
N GLU A 72 -7.57 4.90 1.39
CA GLU A 72 -6.23 4.71 1.95
C GLU A 72 -5.60 3.35 1.61
N VAL A 73 -6.41 2.28 1.62
CA VAL A 73 -5.96 0.93 1.26
C VAL A 73 -5.58 0.88 -0.21
N THR A 74 -6.40 1.47 -1.08
CA THR A 74 -6.16 1.47 -2.52
C THR A 74 -4.92 2.28 -2.89
N LEU A 75 -4.72 3.44 -2.28
CA LEU A 75 -3.54 4.28 -2.48
C LEU A 75 -2.26 3.59 -1.99
N SER A 76 -2.31 2.96 -0.82
CA SER A 76 -1.21 2.14 -0.29
C SER A 76 -0.84 0.99 -1.22
N CYS A 77 -1.85 0.30 -1.78
CA CYS A 77 -1.65 -0.77 -2.75
C CYS A 77 -1.06 -0.24 -4.07
N ALA A 78 -1.53 0.91 -4.56
CA ALA A 78 -0.99 1.53 -5.76
C ALA A 78 0.50 1.89 -5.59
N ILE A 79 0.90 2.43 -4.42
CA ILE A 79 2.32 2.67 -4.11
C ILE A 79 3.10 1.36 -4.12
N LYS A 80 2.64 0.33 -3.41
CA LYS A 80 3.32 -0.97 -3.34
C LYS A 80 3.48 -1.61 -4.73
N ALA A 81 2.44 -1.51 -5.57
CA ALA A 81 2.49 -1.96 -6.96
C ALA A 81 3.51 -1.15 -7.77
N CYS A 82 3.57 0.17 -7.60
CA CYS A 82 4.57 0.99 -8.28
C CYS A 82 6.01 0.61 -7.85
N VAL A 83 6.22 0.36 -6.55
CA VAL A 83 7.53 -0.08 -6.03
C VAL A 83 7.90 -1.46 -6.59
N GLY A 84 7.00 -2.44 -6.53
CA GLY A 84 7.23 -3.79 -7.03
C GLY A 84 7.45 -3.86 -8.54
N GLY A 85 6.69 -3.07 -9.30
CA GLY A 85 6.83 -2.93 -10.75
C GLY A 85 7.90 -1.94 -11.21
N ARG A 86 8.57 -1.24 -10.28
CA ARG A 86 9.55 -0.17 -10.55
C ARG A 86 8.99 1.00 -11.39
N GLU A 87 7.69 1.26 -11.29
CA GLU A 87 6.94 2.31 -11.98
C GLU A 87 7.02 3.66 -11.23
N PHE A 88 8.23 4.18 -11.02
CA PHE A 88 8.45 5.37 -10.19
C PHE A 88 7.85 6.66 -10.76
N ALA A 89 7.70 6.75 -12.10
CA ALA A 89 7.02 7.86 -12.73
C ALA A 89 5.52 7.91 -12.32
N LEU A 90 4.85 6.76 -12.32
CA LEU A 90 3.47 6.64 -11.85
C LEU A 90 3.37 6.87 -10.34
N ALA A 91 4.33 6.39 -9.58
CA ALA A 91 4.37 6.57 -8.12
C ALA A 91 4.30 8.06 -7.74
N ARG A 92 5.00 8.94 -8.46
CA ARG A 92 4.93 10.40 -8.25
C ARG A 92 3.52 10.96 -8.45
N SER A 93 2.80 10.48 -9.47
CA SER A 93 1.40 10.85 -9.69
C SER A 93 0.49 10.36 -8.55
N VAL A 94 0.73 9.15 -8.04
CA VAL A 94 -0.01 8.60 -6.88
C VAL A 94 0.26 9.42 -5.61
N VAL A 95 1.50 9.86 -5.37
CA VAL A 95 1.83 10.78 -4.25
C VAL A 95 1.06 12.09 -4.38
N GLY A 96 1.00 12.67 -5.58
CA GLY A 96 0.19 13.88 -5.82
C GLY A 96 -1.30 13.65 -5.57
N LEU A 97 -1.82 12.47 -5.90
CA LEU A 97 -3.21 12.12 -5.61
C LEU A 97 -3.45 11.99 -4.10
N ILE A 98 -2.54 11.34 -3.36
CA ILE A 98 -2.62 11.18 -1.90
C ILE A 98 -2.83 12.53 -1.21
N VAL A 99 -2.00 13.52 -1.56
CA VAL A 99 -2.10 14.89 -1.03
C VAL A 99 -3.44 15.54 -1.40
N LYS A 100 -3.88 15.40 -2.65
CA LYS A 100 -5.19 15.94 -3.08
C LYS A 100 -6.37 15.29 -2.36
N THR A 101 -6.23 14.04 -1.94
CA THR A 101 -7.26 13.29 -1.20
C THR A 101 -7.09 13.36 0.32
N ASN A 102 -6.12 14.13 0.82
CA ASN A 102 -5.88 14.33 2.25
C ASN A 102 -5.57 13.04 3.04
N PHE A 103 -4.89 12.08 2.39
CA PHE A 103 -4.50 10.80 2.98
C PHE A 103 -3.01 10.74 3.39
N GLU A 104 -2.26 11.83 3.22
CA GLU A 104 -0.81 11.91 3.50
C GLU A 104 -0.45 11.74 4.98
N ARG A 105 -1.43 11.82 5.89
CA ARG A 105 -1.27 11.54 7.33
C ARG A 105 -1.80 10.16 7.76
N ASN A 106 -2.39 9.39 6.84
CA ASN A 106 -2.89 8.07 7.17
C ASN A 106 -1.72 7.09 7.39
N LEU A 107 -1.71 6.39 8.53
CA LEU A 107 -0.64 5.47 8.94
C LEU A 107 -0.21 4.48 7.83
N SER A 108 -1.17 3.82 7.17
CA SER A 108 -0.88 2.83 6.13
C SER A 108 -0.27 3.46 4.87
N VAL A 109 -0.75 4.66 4.54
CA VAL A 109 -0.26 5.45 3.41
C VAL A 109 1.14 5.99 3.71
N CYS A 110 1.39 6.53 4.91
CA CYS A 110 2.71 6.95 5.37
C CYS A 110 3.73 5.82 5.29
N ASN A 111 3.40 4.63 5.78
CA ASN A 111 4.26 3.44 5.69
C ASN A 111 4.61 3.10 4.23
N SER A 112 3.63 3.22 3.33
CA SER A 112 3.83 2.98 1.90
C SER A 112 4.69 4.08 1.26
N LEU A 113 4.50 5.35 1.63
CA LEU A 113 5.29 6.50 1.18
C LEU A 113 6.75 6.41 1.62
N ILE A 114 7.00 6.01 2.88
CA ILE A 114 8.36 5.76 3.39
C ILE A 114 9.03 4.71 2.51
N THR A 115 8.38 3.56 2.31
CA THR A 115 8.90 2.49 1.44
C THR A 115 9.22 2.99 0.04
N LEU A 116 8.33 3.78 -0.56
CA LEU A 116 8.52 4.36 -1.90
C LEU A 116 9.74 5.27 -1.96
N HIS A 117 9.86 6.23 -1.05
CA HIS A 117 10.98 7.17 -1.02
C HIS A 117 12.31 6.44 -0.84
N LEU A 118 12.37 5.47 0.07
CA LEU A 118 13.56 4.64 0.27
C LEU A 118 13.94 3.86 -1.00
N ARG A 119 12.96 3.28 -1.71
CA ARG A 119 13.19 2.54 -2.96
C ARG A 119 13.58 3.43 -4.14
N MET A 120 13.29 4.73 -4.07
CA MET A 120 13.80 5.74 -4.99
C MET A 120 15.18 6.32 -4.58
N GLY A 121 15.72 5.91 -3.42
CA GLY A 121 16.96 6.46 -2.86
C GLY A 121 16.81 7.84 -2.20
N ASP A 122 15.58 8.30 -1.99
CA ASP A 122 15.28 9.59 -1.38
C ASP A 122 15.08 9.44 0.14
N PHE A 123 16.20 9.25 0.84
CA PHE A 123 16.21 9.06 2.30
C PHE A 123 15.68 10.26 3.07
N TRP A 124 15.90 11.46 2.55
CA TRP A 124 15.44 12.69 3.20
C TRP A 124 13.92 12.77 3.24
N SER A 125 13.25 12.51 2.12
CA SER A 125 11.79 12.50 2.10
C SER A 125 11.20 11.35 2.92
N ALA A 126 11.82 10.16 2.89
CA ALA A 126 11.39 9.05 3.74
C ALA A 126 11.44 9.41 5.23
N MET A 127 12.54 10.03 5.67
CA MET A 127 12.71 10.44 7.05
C MET A 127 11.76 11.58 7.43
N ARG A 128 11.53 12.54 6.53
CA ARG A 128 10.54 13.60 6.75
C ARG A 128 9.14 13.03 6.97
N VAL A 129 8.68 12.13 6.09
CA VAL A 129 7.37 11.47 6.26
C VAL A 129 7.31 10.77 7.62
N PHE A 130 8.34 10.01 7.98
CA PHE A 130 8.38 9.30 9.25
C PHE A 130 8.37 10.23 10.47
N ASP A 131 9.09 11.35 10.44
CA ASP A 131 9.15 12.30 11.54
C ASP A 131 7.83 13.09 11.70
N GLU A 132 7.10 13.32 10.61
CA GLU A 132 5.78 13.98 10.61
C GLU A 132 4.62 13.07 11.06
N MET A 133 4.84 11.76 11.19
CA MET A 133 3.81 10.82 11.68
C MET A 133 3.47 11.05 13.16
N GLU A 134 2.17 11.16 13.46
CA GLU A 134 1.65 11.21 14.84
C GLU A 134 1.74 9.84 15.52
N GLU A 135 1.33 8.80 14.79
CA GLU A 135 1.39 7.40 15.20
C GLU A 135 2.34 6.60 14.31
N ARG A 136 3.05 5.64 14.92
CA ARG A 136 3.99 4.75 14.26
C ARG A 136 3.74 3.34 14.76
N ASP A 137 3.69 2.38 13.86
CA ASP A 137 3.51 0.98 14.17
C ASP A 137 4.79 0.19 13.90
N VAL A 138 4.74 -1.13 14.14
CA VAL A 138 5.87 -2.03 13.89
C VAL A 138 6.38 -1.86 12.45
N VAL A 139 5.47 -1.72 11.48
CA VAL A 139 5.82 -1.58 10.06
C VAL A 139 6.59 -0.28 9.80
N SER A 140 6.21 0.85 10.42
CA SER A 140 6.94 2.11 10.30
C SER A 140 8.42 1.96 10.69
N TRP A 141 8.68 1.27 11.80
CA TRP A 141 10.04 1.08 12.33
C TRP A 141 10.84 0.05 11.56
N THR A 142 10.26 -1.12 11.27
CA THR A 142 10.97 -2.21 10.59
C THR A 142 11.35 -1.80 9.17
N THR A 143 10.50 -1.05 8.46
CA THR A 143 10.79 -0.56 7.10
C THR A 143 12.07 0.27 7.06
N LEU A 144 12.28 1.18 8.02
CA LEU A 144 13.50 1.99 8.08
C LEU A 144 14.73 1.14 8.44
N ILE A 145 14.59 0.21 9.39
CA ILE A 145 15.68 -0.66 9.82
C ILE A 145 16.13 -1.56 8.66
N ASP A 146 15.18 -2.19 7.97
CA ASP A 146 15.43 -3.10 6.85
C ASP A 146 16.19 -2.39 5.74
N VAL A 147 15.79 -1.16 5.39
CA VAL A 147 16.47 -0.40 4.35
C VAL A 147 17.89 0.01 4.75
N HIS A 148 18.11 0.46 6.00
CA HIS A 148 19.47 0.69 6.48
C HIS A 148 20.33 -0.58 6.44
N ALA A 149 19.74 -1.74 6.77
CA ALA A 149 20.42 -3.02 6.70
C ALA A 149 20.76 -3.43 5.25
N GLU A 150 19.84 -3.27 4.30
CA GLU A 150 20.05 -3.52 2.87
C GLU A 150 21.21 -2.68 2.30
N MET A 151 21.36 -1.44 2.79
CA MET A 151 22.46 -0.55 2.40
C MET A 151 23.79 -0.83 3.12
N GLY A 152 23.81 -1.76 4.08
CA GLY A 152 24.97 -2.00 4.94
C GLY A 152 25.22 -0.90 6.00
N ASP A 153 24.29 0.04 6.18
CA ASP A 153 24.37 1.08 7.21
C ASP A 153 23.86 0.58 8.57
N LEU A 154 24.65 -0.29 9.20
CA LEU A 154 24.35 -0.84 10.53
C LEU A 154 24.28 0.25 11.61
N LYS A 155 24.96 1.39 11.43
CA LYS A 155 24.91 2.52 12.37
C LYS A 155 23.55 3.22 12.29
N GLY A 156 23.03 3.46 11.09
CA GLY A 156 21.69 3.98 10.87
C GLY A 156 20.62 3.03 11.43
N ALA A 157 20.69 1.73 11.09
CA ALA A 157 19.78 0.71 11.60
C ALA A 157 19.73 0.71 13.15
N ARG A 158 20.90 0.70 13.80
CA ARG A 158 20.99 0.76 15.27
C ARG A 158 20.40 2.05 15.86
N ARG A 159 20.56 3.18 15.17
CA ARG A 159 20.00 4.47 15.61
C ARG A 159 18.48 4.45 15.58
N VAL A 160 17.89 3.94 14.50
CA VAL A 160 16.43 3.78 14.35
C VAL A 160 15.89 2.82 15.41
N TRP A 161 16.54 1.67 15.61
CA TRP A 161 16.19 0.72 16.67
C TRP A 161 16.20 1.35 18.07
N MET A 162 17.24 2.11 18.39
CA MET A 162 17.34 2.83 19.68
C MET A 162 16.27 3.93 19.84
N LYS A 163 15.85 4.59 18.74
CA LYS A 163 14.72 5.54 18.75
C LYS A 163 13.42 4.80 19.05
N CYS A 164 13.16 3.68 18.37
CA CYS A 164 12.01 2.80 18.59
C CYS A 164 11.87 2.36 20.05
N LEU A 165 12.95 1.82 20.65
CA LEU A 165 12.95 1.36 22.04
C LEU A 165 12.65 2.48 23.04
N ARG A 166 13.17 3.69 22.80
CA ARG A 166 12.91 4.84 23.67
C ARG A 166 11.44 5.26 23.59
N GLU A 167 10.87 5.31 22.39
CA GLU A 167 9.47 5.66 22.20
C GLU A 167 8.53 4.63 22.85
N MET A 168 8.79 3.33 22.66
CA MET A 168 8.03 2.26 23.32
C MET A 168 8.08 2.34 24.85
N ARG A 169 9.25 2.68 25.43
CA ARG A 169 9.38 2.89 26.88
C ARG A 169 8.62 4.12 27.37
N SER A 170 8.62 5.21 26.60
CA SER A 170 7.88 6.43 26.96
C SER A 170 6.36 6.30 26.88
N ARG A 171 5.86 5.40 26.02
CA ARG A 171 4.42 5.14 25.84
C ARG A 171 3.86 4.16 26.88
N GLY A 172 4.68 3.68 27.83
CA GLY A 172 4.28 2.71 28.83
C GLY A 172 3.81 1.41 28.16
N ALA A 173 4.73 0.62 27.62
CA ALA A 173 4.43 -0.80 27.45
C ALA A 173 4.19 -1.40 28.86
N PRO A 174 3.25 -2.37 29.01
CA PRO A 174 2.94 -2.99 30.30
C PRO A 174 4.18 -3.56 31.02
#